data_AF-A0AAD9H2Z1-F1
#
_entry.id   AF-A0AAD9H2Z1-F1
#
_cell.length_a   1.000
_cell.length_b   1.000
_cell.length_c   1.000
_cell.angle_alpha   90.00
_cell.angle_beta   90.00
_cell.angle_gamma   90.00
#
_symmetry.space_group_name_H-M   'P 1'
#
loop_
_entity.id
_entity.type
_entity.pdbx_description
1 polymer ?
#
loop_
_entity_poly.entity_id
_entity_poly.type
_entity_poly.pdbx_seq_one_letter_code
_entity_poly.pdbx_strand_id
1 'polypeptide(L)'
;MALLYETVPTFEDTWIECLGDLGRYRMAIEDDDLKDREVWTSVSRHWYSKASDKAPATGRLYHHLAILARPNGLQQLFYYTKALCVPVPFLSARESIMTLFDPHLSGSPTRLQEIDAAFVRAHGILFSGRNTDQQASSIAEFIDNLDSHIARTTKRWLESAYYIGIALGCAILEYGSESNPIMRAIKTGRLEDADVQMDDVGAPETSQKLRDAGDFAARTHNVIFRRFGDTNVYPYVHVTLSFLYHMSHFPNAIGHIEQQIPWKLISLNLNTLMTKCPSAERIESEEFPREDKETPRPLPEDFAQRGLLWVEKYYPNDWFTAVKFDDDEKYFEVASMAQQRQERCLWLGCRIASSGTWLTYDKTTRQFGVSEQYEMEIADLGRGKSDDTEDREEDGDLKILDASLNYPRALAKPSSYDTY
;
A
#
# COMPACT_ATOMS: atom_id res chain seq x y z
N MET A 1 17.01 19.72 -25.61
CA MET A 1 16.05 19.77 -24.47
C MET A 1 16.78 19.74 -23.14
N ALA A 2 17.67 18.78 -22.84
CA ALA A 2 18.45 18.78 -21.59
C ALA A 2 19.24 20.09 -21.35
N LEU A 3 19.91 20.62 -22.36
CA LEU A 3 20.57 21.93 -22.27
C LEU A 3 19.59 23.08 -21.96
N LEU A 4 18.36 23.03 -22.48
CA LEU A 4 17.34 24.06 -22.20
C LEU A 4 16.81 23.94 -20.77
N TYR A 5 16.63 22.71 -20.28
CA TYR A 5 16.34 22.44 -18.86
C TYR A 5 17.41 23.06 -17.95
N GLU A 6 18.70 22.94 -18.30
CA GLU A 6 19.82 23.47 -17.52
C GLU A 6 19.98 24.99 -17.61
N THR A 7 19.59 25.60 -18.73
CA THR A 7 19.92 27.01 -19.05
C THR A 7 18.72 27.96 -19.00
N VAL A 8 17.49 27.44 -19.02
CA VAL A 8 16.25 28.24 -19.05
C VAL A 8 15.28 27.79 -17.95
N PRO A 9 15.51 28.20 -16.68
CA PRO A 9 14.74 27.72 -15.53
C PRO A 9 13.26 28.14 -15.57
N THR A 10 12.91 29.21 -16.30
CA THR A 10 11.54 29.72 -16.40
C THR A 10 10.53 28.67 -16.90
N PHE A 11 10.97 27.71 -17.72
CA PHE A 11 10.12 26.65 -18.27
C PHE A 11 10.54 25.26 -17.79
N GLU A 12 11.24 25.18 -16.66
CA GLU A 12 11.83 23.94 -16.16
C GLU A 12 10.82 22.79 -16.12
N ASP A 13 9.63 23.04 -15.57
CA ASP A 13 8.58 22.02 -15.43
C ASP A 13 8.07 21.51 -16.80
N THR A 14 7.92 22.43 -17.77
CA THR A 14 7.59 22.08 -19.15
C THR A 14 8.71 21.23 -19.78
N TRP A 15 9.98 21.58 -19.55
CA TRP A 15 11.10 20.85 -20.12
C TRP A 15 11.24 19.44 -19.56
N ILE A 16 11.07 19.26 -18.25
CA ILE A 16 11.10 17.93 -17.60
C ILE A 16 10.06 17.02 -18.25
N GLU A 17 8.84 17.51 -18.44
CA GLU A 17 7.78 16.71 -19.03
C GLU A 17 8.05 16.37 -20.49
N CYS A 18 8.48 17.34 -21.31
CA CYS A 18 8.81 17.07 -22.71
C CYS A 18 9.99 16.09 -22.86
N LEU A 19 10.93 16.07 -21.91
CA LEU A 19 12.00 15.06 -21.87
C LEU A 19 11.44 13.66 -21.60
N GLY A 20 10.44 13.56 -20.71
CA GLY A 20 9.66 12.33 -20.49
C GLY A 20 8.96 11.85 -21.75
N ASP A 21 8.28 12.76 -22.46
CA ASP A 21 7.61 12.46 -23.74
C ASP A 21 8.57 12.01 -24.82
N LEU A 22 9.71 12.68 -24.99
CA LEU A 22 10.74 12.29 -25.96
C LEU A 22 11.28 10.89 -25.67
N GLY A 23 11.55 10.56 -24.40
CA GLY A 23 11.94 9.21 -24.00
C GLY A 23 10.86 8.19 -24.33
N ARG A 24 9.58 8.51 -24.07
CA ARG A 24 8.44 7.64 -24.35
C ARG A 24 8.21 7.41 -25.84
N TYR A 25 8.32 8.47 -26.66
CA TYR A 25 8.22 8.34 -28.11
C TYR A 25 9.37 7.53 -28.68
N ARG A 26 10.60 7.72 -28.15
CA ARG A 26 11.73 6.90 -28.56
C ARG A 26 11.54 5.44 -28.18
N MET A 27 11.12 5.15 -26.95
CA MET A 27 10.72 3.80 -26.52
C MET A 27 9.68 3.17 -27.47
N ALA A 28 8.71 3.95 -27.94
CA ALA A 28 7.63 3.45 -28.78
C ALA A 28 8.04 3.13 -30.23
N ILE A 29 9.10 3.75 -30.75
CA ILE A 29 9.62 3.45 -32.11
C ILE A 29 10.74 2.40 -32.09
N GLU A 30 11.34 2.12 -30.92
CA GLU A 30 12.27 1.00 -30.75
C GLU A 30 11.46 -0.30 -30.62
N ASP A 31 11.18 -0.92 -31.77
CA ASP A 31 10.44 -2.18 -31.87
C ASP A 31 11.36 -3.41 -32.00
N ASP A 32 12.59 -3.24 -32.49
CA ASP A 32 13.51 -4.36 -32.79
C ASP A 32 14.47 -4.73 -31.64
N ASP A 33 14.82 -3.78 -30.75
CA ASP A 33 15.75 -4.00 -29.64
C ASP A 33 15.07 -3.80 -28.28
N LEU A 34 14.83 -4.91 -27.57
CA LEU A 34 14.22 -4.91 -26.24
C LEU A 34 15.07 -4.17 -25.18
N LYS A 35 16.39 -4.18 -25.32
CA LYS A 35 17.31 -3.52 -24.39
C LYS A 35 17.25 -2.01 -24.58
N ASP A 36 17.28 -1.54 -25.82
CA ASP A 36 17.14 -0.11 -26.10
C ASP A 36 15.76 0.39 -25.67
N ARG A 37 14.72 -0.40 -25.89
CA ARG A 37 13.37 -0.10 -25.38
C ARG A 37 13.35 0.03 -23.86
N GLU A 38 14.02 -0.85 -23.12
CA GLU A 38 14.13 -0.78 -21.66
C GLU A 38 14.91 0.46 -21.18
N VAL A 39 15.98 0.83 -21.89
CA VAL A 39 16.73 2.07 -21.63
C VAL A 39 15.82 3.29 -21.78
N TRP A 40 15.09 3.40 -22.89
CA TRP A 40 14.19 4.54 -23.12
C TRP A 40 12.98 4.55 -22.19
N THR A 41 12.50 3.37 -21.78
CA THR A 41 11.49 3.25 -20.71
C THR A 41 12.02 3.86 -19.42
N SER A 42 13.26 3.54 -19.04
CA SER A 42 13.90 4.03 -17.81
C SER A 42 14.18 5.52 -17.87
N VAL A 43 14.66 6.04 -19.00
CA VAL A 43 14.85 7.49 -19.23
C VAL A 43 13.52 8.23 -19.10
N SER A 44 12.47 7.74 -19.75
CA SER A 44 11.14 8.36 -19.69
C SER A 44 10.59 8.35 -18.26
N ARG A 45 10.73 7.22 -17.56
CA ARG A 45 10.29 7.06 -16.17
C ARG A 45 10.97 8.07 -15.25
N HIS A 46 12.31 8.20 -15.34
CA HIS A 46 13.07 9.17 -14.56
C HIS A 46 12.53 10.60 -14.71
N TRP A 47 12.28 11.04 -15.94
CA TRP A 47 11.75 12.39 -16.19
C TRP A 47 10.32 12.57 -15.67
N TYR A 48 9.43 11.60 -15.84
CA TYR A 48 8.07 11.70 -15.31
C TYR A 48 8.01 11.58 -13.78
N SER A 49 8.87 10.78 -13.15
CA SER A 49 9.00 10.74 -11.69
C SER A 49 9.38 12.13 -11.17
N LYS A 50 10.42 12.74 -11.75
CA LYS A 50 10.87 14.09 -11.42
C LYS A 50 9.77 15.15 -11.65
N ALA A 51 9.03 15.05 -12.75
CA ALA A 51 7.88 15.92 -12.99
C ALA A 51 6.82 15.75 -11.89
N SER A 52 6.51 14.51 -11.52
CA SER A 52 5.49 14.21 -10.51
C SER A 52 5.89 14.68 -9.11
N ASP A 53 7.18 14.73 -8.78
CA ASP A 53 7.64 15.32 -7.53
C ASP A 53 7.46 16.83 -7.46
N LYS A 54 7.53 17.50 -8.61
CA LYS A 54 7.29 18.94 -8.69
C LYS A 54 5.81 19.29 -8.73
N ALA A 55 5.02 18.49 -9.44
CA ALA A 55 3.59 18.67 -9.61
C ALA A 55 2.81 17.43 -9.13
N PRO A 56 2.86 17.10 -7.82
CA PRO A 56 2.29 15.85 -7.31
C PRO A 56 0.76 15.80 -7.42
N ALA A 57 0.09 16.94 -7.59
CA ALA A 57 -1.34 17.01 -7.79
C ALA A 57 -1.80 16.69 -9.22
N THR A 58 -0.88 16.52 -10.18
CA THR A 58 -1.19 16.41 -11.62
C THR A 58 -1.32 14.95 -12.06
N GLY A 59 -2.55 14.52 -12.32
CA GLY A 59 -2.89 13.13 -12.65
C GLY A 59 -2.22 12.60 -13.92
N ARG A 60 -1.99 13.47 -14.91
CA ARG A 60 -1.44 13.05 -16.21
C ARG A 60 -0.02 12.50 -16.11
N LEU A 61 0.77 12.97 -15.16
CA LEU A 61 2.13 12.48 -14.91
C LEU A 61 2.10 11.02 -14.43
N TYR A 62 1.17 10.69 -13.52
CA TYR A 62 0.97 9.31 -13.08
C TYR A 62 0.38 8.43 -14.18
N HIS A 63 -0.48 8.96 -15.06
CA HIS A 63 -0.94 8.21 -16.23
C HIS A 63 0.23 7.78 -17.14
N HIS A 64 1.20 8.66 -17.38
CA HIS A 64 2.40 8.30 -18.15
C HIS A 64 3.27 7.28 -17.41
N LEU A 65 3.46 7.43 -16.10
CA LEU A 65 4.15 6.44 -15.27
C LEU A 65 3.44 5.08 -15.30
N ALA A 66 2.11 5.04 -15.35
CA ALA A 66 1.35 3.81 -15.50
C ALA A 66 1.70 3.10 -16.81
N ILE A 67 1.76 3.81 -17.94
CA ILE A 67 2.14 3.21 -19.23
C ILE A 67 3.55 2.58 -19.15
N LEU A 68 4.48 3.25 -18.46
CA LEU A 68 5.89 2.84 -18.31
C LEU A 68 6.12 1.77 -17.24
N ALA A 69 5.10 1.45 -16.43
CA ALA A 69 5.18 0.42 -15.40
C ALA A 69 5.04 -1.01 -15.96
N ARG A 70 4.80 -1.19 -17.26
CA ARG A 70 4.75 -2.53 -17.88
C ARG A 70 6.09 -3.26 -17.72
N PRO A 71 6.09 -4.58 -17.44
CA PRO A 71 4.92 -5.47 -17.33
C PRO A 71 4.30 -5.57 -15.92
N ASN A 72 4.68 -4.73 -14.95
CA ASN A 72 4.18 -4.78 -13.58
C ASN A 72 2.71 -4.33 -13.49
N GLY A 73 1.77 -5.28 -13.43
CA GLY A 73 0.33 -5.01 -13.40
C GLY A 73 -0.13 -4.27 -12.15
N LEU A 74 0.46 -4.58 -11.00
CA LEU A 74 0.10 -3.94 -9.74
C LEU A 74 0.53 -2.46 -9.71
N GLN A 75 1.75 -2.17 -10.16
CA GLN A 75 2.26 -0.80 -10.26
C GLN A 75 1.50 0.00 -11.33
N GLN A 76 1.13 -0.61 -12.46
CA GLN A 76 0.24 0.00 -13.45
C GLN A 76 -1.09 0.41 -12.82
N LEU A 77 -1.74 -0.50 -12.09
CA LEU A 77 -3.01 -0.23 -11.41
C LEU A 77 -2.87 0.91 -10.39
N PHE A 78 -1.83 0.90 -9.56
CA PHE A 78 -1.51 1.99 -8.63
C PHE A 78 -1.43 3.35 -9.36
N TYR A 79 -0.63 3.46 -10.42
CA TYR A 79 -0.44 4.74 -11.09
C TYR A 79 -1.70 5.21 -11.84
N TYR A 80 -2.43 4.31 -12.50
CA TYR A 80 -3.69 4.69 -13.16
C TYR A 80 -4.75 5.14 -12.16
N THR A 81 -4.88 4.45 -11.02
CA THR A 81 -5.85 4.84 -9.99
C THR A 81 -5.44 6.14 -9.30
N LYS A 82 -4.15 6.33 -9.02
CA LYS A 82 -3.59 7.60 -8.54
C LYS A 82 -3.87 8.74 -9.52
N ALA A 83 -3.68 8.54 -10.83
CA ALA A 83 -3.97 9.54 -11.86
C ALA A 83 -5.41 10.08 -11.83
N LEU A 84 -6.35 9.28 -11.31
CA LEU A 84 -7.77 9.63 -11.16
C LEU A 84 -8.14 10.21 -9.78
N CYS A 85 -7.28 10.04 -8.77
CA CYS A 85 -7.56 10.37 -7.37
C CYS A 85 -6.65 11.46 -6.78
N VAL A 86 -5.93 12.20 -7.63
CA VAL A 86 -5.22 13.43 -7.24
C VAL A 86 -6.08 14.68 -7.52
N PRO A 87 -5.79 15.85 -6.93
CA PRO A 87 -6.59 17.06 -7.09
C PRO A 87 -6.86 17.50 -8.53
N VAL A 88 -5.91 17.31 -9.45
CA VAL A 88 -6.08 17.57 -10.89
C VAL A 88 -6.09 16.22 -11.62
N PRO A 89 -7.24 15.51 -11.66
CA PRO A 89 -7.30 14.16 -12.21
C PRO A 89 -7.14 14.16 -13.74
N PHE A 90 -6.59 13.07 -14.28
CA PHE A 90 -6.49 12.87 -15.72
C PHE A 90 -7.54 11.85 -16.19
N LEU A 91 -8.72 12.34 -16.59
CA LEU A 91 -9.89 11.50 -16.85
C LEU A 91 -9.70 10.52 -18.02
N SER A 92 -8.85 10.82 -19.01
CA SER A 92 -8.51 9.88 -20.09
C SER A 92 -7.83 8.60 -19.58
N ALA A 93 -7.31 8.59 -18.34
CA ALA A 93 -6.85 7.37 -17.70
C ALA A 93 -7.96 6.31 -17.54
N ARG A 94 -9.24 6.71 -17.50
CA ARG A 94 -10.38 5.77 -17.44
C ARG A 94 -10.48 4.85 -18.66
N GLU A 95 -10.12 5.36 -19.84
CA GLU A 95 -10.05 4.55 -21.05
C GLU A 95 -8.73 3.75 -21.09
N SER A 96 -7.62 4.39 -20.72
CA SER A 96 -6.29 3.75 -20.80
C SER A 96 -6.13 2.55 -19.85
N ILE A 97 -6.68 2.64 -18.63
CA ILE A 97 -6.62 1.57 -17.64
C ILE A 97 -7.36 0.30 -18.11
N MET A 98 -8.31 0.40 -19.03
CA MET A 98 -8.99 -0.76 -19.59
C MET A 98 -8.01 -1.68 -20.33
N THR A 99 -6.90 -1.17 -20.87
CA THR A 99 -5.84 -2.01 -21.47
C THR A 99 -5.15 -2.93 -20.46
N LEU A 100 -5.20 -2.60 -19.17
CA LEU A 100 -4.77 -3.48 -18.08
C LEU A 100 -5.88 -4.48 -17.72
N PHE A 101 -7.14 -4.04 -17.68
CA PHE A 101 -8.26 -4.88 -17.21
C PHE A 101 -8.81 -5.86 -18.25
N ASP A 102 -8.94 -5.46 -19.52
CA ASP A 102 -9.62 -6.23 -20.55
C ASP A 102 -9.09 -7.66 -20.68
N PRO A 103 -7.76 -7.93 -20.68
CA PRO A 103 -7.25 -9.31 -20.72
C PRO A 103 -7.77 -10.19 -19.57
N HIS A 104 -7.96 -9.62 -18.37
CA HIS A 104 -8.47 -10.35 -17.21
C HIS A 104 -9.99 -10.54 -17.27
N LEU A 105 -10.72 -9.56 -17.81
CA LEU A 105 -12.18 -9.62 -17.97
C LEU A 105 -12.62 -10.53 -19.13
N SER A 106 -11.76 -10.71 -20.14
CA SER A 106 -11.99 -11.63 -21.26
C SER A 106 -11.49 -13.05 -21.01
N GLY A 107 -10.86 -13.32 -19.86
CA GLY A 107 -10.23 -14.61 -19.57
C GLY A 107 -9.02 -14.92 -20.45
N SER A 108 -8.38 -13.90 -21.02
CA SER A 108 -7.18 -14.08 -21.83
C SER A 108 -5.96 -14.42 -20.95
N PRO A 109 -5.01 -15.23 -21.44
CA PRO A 109 -3.78 -15.51 -20.71
C PRO A 109 -3.02 -14.22 -20.39
N THR A 110 -2.59 -14.06 -19.15
CA THR A 110 -1.81 -12.90 -18.69
C THR A 110 -0.45 -13.35 -18.16
N ARG A 111 0.52 -12.43 -18.18
CA ARG A 111 1.88 -12.70 -17.65
C ARG A 111 2.02 -12.37 -16.15
N LEU A 112 0.93 -11.97 -15.49
CA LEU A 112 0.95 -11.64 -14.07
C LEU A 112 0.96 -12.91 -13.21
N GLN A 113 1.51 -12.82 -12.00
CA GLN A 113 1.32 -13.86 -11.00
C GLN A 113 -0.17 -13.97 -10.67
N GLU A 114 -0.63 -15.17 -10.31
CA GLU A 114 -2.06 -15.45 -10.08
C GLU A 114 -2.69 -14.48 -9.07
N ILE A 115 -2.00 -14.18 -7.96
CA ILE A 115 -2.48 -13.22 -6.96
C ILE A 115 -2.62 -11.80 -7.52
N ASP A 116 -1.66 -11.33 -8.32
CA ASP A 116 -1.71 -9.99 -8.93
C ASP A 116 -2.81 -9.95 -9.99
N ALA A 117 -2.99 -11.05 -10.74
CA ALA A 117 -4.06 -11.19 -11.72
C ALA A 117 -5.45 -11.17 -11.06
N ALA A 118 -5.61 -11.82 -9.90
CA ALA A 118 -6.84 -11.80 -9.11
C ALA A 118 -7.15 -10.40 -8.59
N PHE A 119 -6.15 -9.70 -8.04
CA PHE A 119 -6.28 -8.33 -7.56
C PHE A 119 -6.66 -7.36 -8.69
N VAL A 120 -5.95 -7.41 -9.82
CA VAL A 120 -6.24 -6.60 -11.01
C VAL A 120 -7.63 -6.90 -11.58
N ARG A 121 -8.04 -8.18 -11.60
CA ARG A 121 -9.38 -8.59 -12.05
C ARG A 121 -10.48 -8.05 -11.13
N ALA A 122 -10.34 -8.17 -9.82
CA ALA A 122 -11.30 -7.63 -8.86
C ALA A 122 -11.45 -6.11 -9.01
N HIS A 123 -10.33 -5.38 -9.19
CA HIS A 123 -10.37 -3.96 -9.52
C HIS A 123 -11.03 -3.67 -10.88
N GLY A 124 -10.76 -4.48 -11.90
CA GLY A 124 -11.35 -4.31 -13.23
C GLY A 124 -12.86 -4.48 -13.26
N ILE A 125 -13.38 -5.45 -12.49
CA ILE A 125 -14.83 -5.67 -12.32
C ILE A 125 -15.44 -4.49 -11.56
N LEU A 126 -14.88 -4.07 -10.41
CA LEU A 126 -15.32 -2.87 -9.67
C LEU A 126 -15.32 -1.63 -10.56
N PHE A 127 -14.23 -1.43 -11.30
CA PHE A 127 -14.01 -0.25 -12.12
C PHE A 127 -15.02 -0.15 -13.26
N SER A 128 -15.17 -1.23 -14.04
CA SER A 128 -15.97 -1.26 -15.26
C SER A 128 -17.45 -1.60 -15.05
N GLY A 129 -17.80 -2.24 -13.94
CA GLY A 129 -19.14 -2.79 -13.70
C GLY A 129 -19.48 -4.00 -14.60
N ARG A 130 -18.47 -4.61 -15.26
CA ARG A 130 -18.62 -5.81 -16.10
C ARG A 130 -18.27 -7.06 -15.28
N ASN A 131 -18.87 -8.21 -15.61
CA ASN A 131 -18.61 -9.51 -14.97
C ASN A 131 -18.81 -9.47 -13.44
N THR A 132 -19.86 -8.78 -12.96
CA THR A 132 -20.13 -8.64 -11.53
C THR A 132 -20.39 -9.98 -10.82
N ASP A 133 -20.82 -11.00 -11.56
CA ASP A 133 -20.94 -12.39 -11.13
C ASP A 133 -19.60 -13.01 -10.68
N GLN A 134 -18.47 -12.50 -11.18
CA GLN A 134 -17.12 -12.97 -10.87
C GLN A 134 -16.42 -12.14 -9.77
N GLN A 135 -17.09 -11.12 -9.24
CA GLN A 135 -16.49 -10.22 -8.25
C GLN A 135 -16.08 -10.97 -6.98
N ALA A 136 -17.02 -11.74 -6.41
CA ALA A 136 -16.80 -12.44 -5.16
C ALA A 136 -15.69 -13.50 -5.26
N SER A 137 -15.65 -14.26 -6.37
CA SER A 137 -14.62 -15.26 -6.61
C SER A 137 -13.25 -14.64 -6.86
N SER A 138 -13.17 -13.52 -7.58
CA SER A 138 -11.90 -12.80 -7.82
C SER A 138 -11.33 -12.22 -6.52
N ILE A 139 -12.18 -11.65 -5.65
CA ILE A 139 -11.75 -11.21 -4.32
C ILE A 139 -11.30 -12.42 -3.49
N ALA A 140 -12.06 -13.52 -3.46
CA ALA A 140 -11.70 -14.70 -2.69
C ALA A 140 -10.35 -15.28 -3.13
N GLU A 141 -10.11 -15.41 -4.44
CA GLU A 141 -8.84 -15.86 -5.01
C GLU A 141 -7.66 -15.00 -4.51
N PHE A 142 -7.81 -13.67 -4.48
CA PHE A 142 -6.78 -12.79 -3.93
C PHE A 142 -6.60 -12.97 -2.41
N ILE A 143 -7.70 -12.92 -1.65
CA ILE A 143 -7.68 -12.95 -0.17
C ILE A 143 -7.12 -14.27 0.36
N ASP A 144 -7.54 -15.41 -0.22
CA ASP A 144 -7.13 -16.74 0.23
C ASP A 144 -5.64 -17.00 0.02
N ASN A 145 -5.04 -16.32 -0.97
CA ASN A 145 -3.61 -16.44 -1.28
C ASN A 145 -2.73 -15.35 -0.61
N LEU A 146 -3.34 -14.29 -0.07
CA LEU A 146 -2.62 -13.10 0.39
C LEU A 146 -1.66 -13.39 1.53
N ASP A 147 -2.10 -14.11 2.57
CA ASP A 147 -1.27 -14.39 3.74
C ASP A 147 0.01 -15.18 3.39
N SER A 148 -0.18 -16.28 2.65
CA SER A 148 0.89 -17.13 2.13
C SER A 148 1.83 -16.37 1.19
N HIS A 149 1.29 -15.47 0.37
CA HIS A 149 2.08 -14.65 -0.54
C HIS A 149 2.99 -13.67 0.22
N ILE A 150 2.47 -12.99 1.25
CA ILE A 150 3.26 -12.09 2.10
C ILE A 150 4.39 -12.88 2.79
N ALA A 151 4.06 -14.05 3.35
CA ALA A 151 5.04 -14.91 4.01
C ALA A 151 6.17 -15.36 3.07
N ARG A 152 5.87 -15.65 1.81
CA ARG A 152 6.84 -16.08 0.81
C ARG A 152 7.70 -14.93 0.26
N THR A 153 7.12 -13.75 0.07
CA THR A 153 7.80 -12.62 -0.59
C THR A 153 8.58 -11.73 0.38
N THR A 154 8.22 -11.71 1.66
CA THR A 154 8.95 -11.02 2.75
C THR A 154 9.21 -9.55 2.41
N LYS A 155 10.47 -9.09 2.40
CA LYS A 155 10.84 -7.70 2.11
C LYS A 155 10.44 -7.23 0.71
N ARG A 156 10.30 -8.14 -0.26
CA ARG A 156 9.82 -7.78 -1.61
C ARG A 156 8.35 -7.34 -1.61
N TRP A 157 7.60 -7.66 -0.55
CA TRP A 157 6.22 -7.22 -0.39
C TRP A 157 6.08 -5.74 -0.02
N LEU A 158 7.12 -5.10 0.53
CA LEU A 158 7.03 -3.73 1.04
C LEU A 158 6.47 -2.75 0.00
N GLU A 159 6.90 -2.91 -1.26
CA GLU A 159 6.40 -2.10 -2.38
C GLU A 159 4.94 -2.44 -2.75
N SER A 160 4.64 -3.72 -2.95
CA SER A 160 3.28 -4.18 -3.22
C SER A 160 2.29 -3.75 -2.14
N ALA A 161 2.74 -3.72 -0.88
CA ALA A 161 1.95 -3.35 0.28
C ALA A 161 1.34 -1.95 0.12
N TYR A 162 2.14 -0.92 -0.17
CA TYR A 162 1.59 0.42 -0.34
C TYR A 162 0.84 0.61 -1.66
N TYR A 163 1.19 -0.10 -2.74
CA TYR A 163 0.40 -0.08 -3.97
C TYR A 163 -1.02 -0.60 -3.77
N ILE A 164 -1.17 -1.73 -3.08
CA ILE A 164 -2.48 -2.32 -2.77
C ILE A 164 -3.27 -1.41 -1.85
N GLY A 165 -2.66 -0.90 -0.77
CA GLY A 165 -3.33 0.03 0.15
C GLY A 165 -3.87 1.28 -0.55
N ILE A 166 -3.06 1.89 -1.41
CA ILE A 166 -3.47 3.07 -2.19
C ILE A 166 -4.57 2.72 -3.20
N ALA A 167 -4.44 1.62 -3.94
CA ALA A 167 -5.44 1.21 -4.93
C ALA A 167 -6.80 0.92 -4.27
N LEU A 168 -6.82 0.30 -3.09
CA LEU A 168 -8.05 0.07 -2.31
C LEU A 168 -8.67 1.40 -1.85
N GLY A 169 -7.86 2.34 -1.34
CA GLY A 169 -8.33 3.70 -1.02
C GLY A 169 -8.95 4.40 -2.23
N CYS A 170 -8.30 4.30 -3.40
CA CYS A 170 -8.86 4.81 -4.65
C CYS A 170 -10.17 4.11 -5.04
N ALA A 171 -10.31 2.80 -4.83
CA ALA A 171 -11.56 2.08 -5.12
C ALA A 171 -12.72 2.51 -4.21
N ILE A 172 -12.46 2.76 -2.92
CA ILE A 172 -13.44 3.33 -1.98
C ILE A 172 -13.91 4.72 -2.46
N LEU A 173 -13.02 5.49 -3.09
CA LEU A 173 -13.38 6.77 -3.72
C LEU A 173 -14.00 6.61 -5.12
N GLU A 174 -14.38 5.38 -5.51
CA GLU A 174 -14.84 5.01 -6.86
C GLU A 174 -13.93 5.56 -7.97
N TYR A 175 -12.62 5.55 -7.72
CA TYR A 175 -11.59 6.06 -8.61
C TYR A 175 -11.82 7.54 -8.95
N GLY A 176 -12.14 8.34 -7.93
CA GLY A 176 -12.36 9.78 -8.06
C GLY A 176 -13.69 10.16 -8.70
N SER A 177 -14.71 9.30 -8.62
CA SER A 177 -16.04 9.61 -9.18
C SER A 177 -16.69 10.77 -8.42
N GLU A 178 -17.28 11.72 -9.14
CA GLU A 178 -18.01 12.84 -8.51
C GLU A 178 -19.36 12.40 -7.92
N SER A 179 -19.88 11.24 -8.35
CA SER A 179 -21.08 10.64 -7.76
C SER A 179 -20.82 10.02 -6.38
N ASN A 180 -19.55 9.70 -6.08
CA ASN A 180 -19.20 9.04 -4.84
C ASN A 180 -19.48 9.98 -3.65
N PRO A 181 -20.22 9.54 -2.62
CA PRO A 181 -20.62 10.42 -1.52
C PRO A 181 -19.43 10.83 -0.65
N ILE A 182 -18.40 9.99 -0.51
CA ILE A 182 -17.16 10.34 0.19
C ILE A 182 -16.41 11.45 -0.55
N MET A 183 -16.27 11.33 -1.87
CA MET A 183 -15.65 12.38 -2.71
C MET A 183 -16.39 13.71 -2.60
N ARG A 184 -17.72 13.69 -2.54
CA ARG A 184 -18.52 14.90 -2.31
C ARG A 184 -18.28 15.49 -0.93
N ALA A 185 -18.29 14.67 0.13
CA ALA A 185 -18.02 15.13 1.50
C ALA A 185 -16.63 15.79 1.61
N ILE A 186 -15.59 15.20 1.00
CA ILE A 186 -14.24 15.77 0.96
C ILE A 186 -14.22 17.10 0.20
N LYS A 187 -14.91 17.21 -0.93
CA LYS A 187 -14.99 18.45 -1.72
C LYS A 187 -15.74 19.56 -0.95
N THR A 188 -16.87 19.24 -0.33
CA THR A 188 -17.68 20.22 0.42
C THR A 188 -16.94 20.74 1.64
N GLY A 189 -16.32 19.86 2.45
CA GLY A 189 -15.56 20.33 3.62
C GLY A 189 -14.36 21.22 3.25
N ARG A 190 -13.81 21.09 2.04
CA ARG A 190 -12.78 22.02 1.52
C ARG A 190 -13.34 23.40 1.13
N LEU A 191 -14.61 23.47 0.72
CA LEU A 191 -15.28 24.72 0.36
C LEU A 191 -15.80 25.47 1.60
N GLU A 192 -16.18 24.74 2.64
CA GLU A 192 -16.56 25.31 3.94
C GLU A 192 -15.36 26.00 4.62
N ASP A 193 -14.15 25.43 4.50
CA ASP A 193 -12.89 26.09 4.86
C ASP A 193 -12.64 27.42 4.10
N ALA A 194 -13.38 27.67 3.01
CA ALA A 194 -13.23 28.83 2.11
C ALA A 194 -14.44 29.80 2.12
N ASP A 195 -15.28 29.78 3.17
CA ASP A 195 -16.43 30.68 3.38
C ASP A 195 -17.51 30.63 2.27
N VAL A 196 -17.75 29.46 1.66
CA VAL A 196 -18.85 29.27 0.69
C VAL A 196 -19.94 28.37 1.28
N GLN A 197 -21.11 28.96 1.59
CA GLN A 197 -22.31 28.19 1.96
C GLN A 197 -22.83 27.40 0.76
N MET A 198 -22.89 26.07 0.88
CA MET A 198 -23.64 25.19 -0.02
C MET A 198 -24.85 24.60 0.69
N ASP A 199 -25.96 24.47 -0.03
CA ASP A 199 -27.19 23.84 0.47
C ASP A 199 -26.94 22.36 0.83
N ASP A 200 -27.48 21.96 1.98
CA ASP A 200 -27.46 20.60 2.53
C ASP A 200 -28.28 19.66 1.64
N VAL A 201 -27.61 19.08 0.64
CA VAL A 201 -28.15 17.94 -0.12
C VAL A 201 -27.92 16.70 0.73
N GLY A 202 -28.99 16.23 1.39
CA GLY A 202 -28.97 15.13 2.35
C GLY A 202 -28.14 13.91 1.92
N ALA A 203 -27.63 13.19 2.92
CA ALA A 203 -26.70 12.08 2.77
C ALA A 203 -27.12 11.11 1.63
N PRO A 204 -26.36 11.05 0.53
CA PRO A 204 -26.67 10.16 -0.58
C PRO A 204 -26.53 8.71 -0.12
N GLU A 205 -27.46 7.85 -0.52
CA GLU A 205 -27.34 6.42 -0.25
C GLU A 205 -25.99 5.88 -0.78
N THR A 206 -25.33 5.05 0.05
CA THR A 206 -24.12 4.34 -0.35
C THR A 206 -24.40 3.54 -1.62
N SER A 207 -23.59 3.71 -2.66
CA SER A 207 -23.75 2.95 -3.91
C SER A 207 -23.37 1.47 -3.68
N GLN A 208 -23.86 0.56 -4.54
CA GLN A 208 -23.40 -0.84 -4.48
C GLN A 208 -21.90 -0.96 -4.74
N LYS A 209 -21.36 -0.16 -5.67
CA LYS A 209 -19.93 -0.13 -6.01
C LYS A 209 -19.07 0.29 -4.82
N LEU A 210 -19.54 1.25 -4.02
CA LEU A 210 -18.89 1.66 -2.77
C LEU A 210 -18.95 0.54 -1.72
N ARG A 211 -20.09 -0.16 -1.58
CA ARG A 211 -20.18 -1.33 -0.70
C ARG A 211 -19.20 -2.43 -1.11
N ASP A 212 -19.15 -2.77 -2.39
CA ASP A 212 -18.26 -3.82 -2.90
C ASP A 212 -16.78 -3.45 -2.76
N ALA A 213 -16.43 -2.18 -2.98
CA ALA A 213 -15.07 -1.68 -2.75
C ALA A 213 -14.71 -1.69 -1.26
N GLY A 214 -15.66 -1.33 -0.38
CA GLY A 214 -15.51 -1.41 1.06
C GLY A 214 -15.30 -2.84 1.55
N ASP A 215 -16.10 -3.80 1.08
CA ASP A 215 -15.95 -5.23 1.42
C ASP A 215 -14.57 -5.74 1.00
N PHE A 216 -14.14 -5.39 -0.21
CA PHE A 216 -12.82 -5.78 -0.71
C PHE A 216 -11.69 -5.23 0.17
N ALA A 217 -11.77 -3.95 0.53
CA ALA A 217 -10.81 -3.31 1.42
C ALA A 217 -10.84 -3.95 2.81
N ALA A 218 -12.02 -4.15 3.40
CA ALA A 218 -12.20 -4.75 4.71
C ALA A 218 -11.63 -6.16 4.79
N ARG A 219 -11.88 -7.01 3.79
CA ARG A 219 -11.31 -8.37 3.72
C ARG A 219 -9.79 -8.34 3.61
N THR A 220 -9.24 -7.41 2.84
CA THR A 220 -7.78 -7.23 2.72
C THR A 220 -7.16 -6.75 4.03
N HIS A 221 -7.78 -5.74 4.68
CA HIS A 221 -7.41 -5.25 6.01
C HIS A 221 -7.41 -6.40 7.03
N ASN A 222 -8.44 -7.24 7.01
CA ASN A 222 -8.57 -8.38 7.92
C ASN A 222 -7.37 -9.34 7.86
N VAL A 223 -6.87 -9.66 6.67
CA VAL A 223 -5.67 -10.51 6.53
C VAL A 223 -4.44 -9.78 7.05
N ILE A 224 -4.25 -8.53 6.61
CA ILE A 224 -3.00 -7.81 6.87
C ILE A 224 -2.85 -7.41 8.35
N PHE A 225 -3.91 -6.90 9.00
CA PHE A 225 -3.85 -6.50 10.41
C PHE A 225 -3.69 -7.68 11.38
N ARG A 226 -4.00 -8.92 10.96
CA ARG A 226 -3.72 -10.15 11.72
C ARG A 226 -2.25 -10.55 11.72
N ARG A 227 -1.40 -9.97 10.86
CA ARG A 227 0.04 -10.27 10.81
C ARG A 227 0.80 -9.48 11.88
N PHE A 228 0.51 -9.79 13.15
CA PHE A 228 1.08 -9.11 14.31
C PHE A 228 2.61 -9.20 14.33
N GLY A 229 3.27 -8.05 14.41
CA GLY A 229 4.72 -7.97 14.49
C GLY A 229 5.48 -8.23 13.18
N ASP A 230 4.79 -8.53 12.08
CA ASP A 230 5.40 -8.66 10.75
C ASP A 230 5.74 -7.27 10.19
N THR A 231 7.03 -6.95 10.08
CA THR A 231 7.45 -5.62 9.58
C THR A 231 7.13 -5.41 8.10
N ASN A 232 6.87 -6.47 7.33
CA ASN A 232 6.60 -6.37 5.90
C ASN A 232 5.23 -5.75 5.60
N VAL A 233 4.32 -5.70 6.58
CA VAL A 233 2.99 -5.08 6.40
C VAL A 233 2.93 -3.63 6.83
N TYR A 234 3.99 -3.10 7.45
CA TYR A 234 3.98 -1.74 7.99
C TYR A 234 3.69 -0.65 6.93
N PRO A 235 4.19 -0.72 5.68
CA PRO A 235 3.81 0.27 4.66
C PRO A 235 2.31 0.28 4.36
N TYR A 236 1.68 -0.91 4.30
CA TYR A 236 0.23 -1.02 4.11
C TYR A 236 -0.54 -0.43 5.29
N VAL A 237 -0.11 -0.75 6.52
CA VAL A 237 -0.72 -0.22 7.74
C VAL A 237 -0.62 1.31 7.77
N HIS A 238 0.55 1.86 7.44
CA HIS A 238 0.79 3.30 7.37
C HIS A 238 -0.15 3.99 6.37
N VAL A 239 -0.20 3.49 5.13
CA VAL A 239 -1.09 4.00 4.08
C VAL A 239 -2.56 3.94 4.52
N THR A 240 -2.99 2.82 5.10
CA THR A 240 -4.37 2.63 5.54
C THR A 240 -4.74 3.57 6.68
N LEU A 241 -3.87 3.71 7.69
CA LEU A 241 -4.10 4.61 8.81
C LEU A 241 -4.07 6.08 8.37
N SER A 242 -3.22 6.47 7.41
CA SER A 242 -3.23 7.84 6.87
C SER A 242 -4.52 8.16 6.11
N PHE A 243 -5.08 7.19 5.38
CA PHE A 243 -6.39 7.31 4.75
C PHE A 243 -7.50 7.46 5.80
N LEU A 244 -7.53 6.59 6.82
CA LEU A 244 -8.51 6.65 7.90
C LEU A 244 -8.41 7.94 8.71
N TYR A 245 -7.20 8.42 8.98
CA TYR A 245 -6.97 9.70 9.63
C TYR A 245 -7.52 10.85 8.81
N HIS A 246 -7.36 10.85 7.49
CA HIS A 246 -8.03 11.86 6.67
C HIS A 246 -9.55 11.77 6.79
N MET A 247 -10.11 10.55 6.64
CA MET A 247 -11.56 10.34 6.71
C MET A 247 -12.15 10.76 8.06
N SER A 248 -11.41 10.63 9.17
CA SER A 248 -11.90 11.01 10.49
C SER A 248 -12.18 12.51 10.64
N HIS A 249 -11.64 13.37 9.77
CA HIS A 249 -11.96 14.80 9.74
C HIS A 249 -13.25 15.11 8.95
N PHE A 250 -13.85 14.11 8.30
CA PHE A 250 -15.06 14.26 7.50
C PHE A 250 -16.10 13.25 8.00
N PRO A 251 -16.94 13.59 9.01
CA PRO A 251 -17.92 12.67 9.60
C PRO A 251 -18.82 11.99 8.56
N ASN A 252 -19.28 12.75 7.56
CA ASN A 252 -20.10 12.21 6.46
C ASN A 252 -19.32 11.23 5.56
N ALA A 253 -18.01 11.39 5.41
CA ALA A 253 -17.19 10.46 4.65
C ALA A 253 -16.95 9.15 5.42
N ILE A 254 -16.44 9.24 6.65
CA ILE A 254 -16.11 8.06 7.44
C ILE A 254 -17.35 7.24 7.79
N GLY A 255 -18.52 7.89 7.94
CA GLY A 255 -19.80 7.22 8.17
C GLY A 255 -20.19 6.20 7.08
N HIS A 256 -19.68 6.34 5.85
CA HIS A 256 -19.94 5.36 4.78
C HIS A 256 -19.11 4.07 4.91
N ILE A 257 -17.99 4.10 5.65
CA ILE A 257 -17.02 2.99 5.69
C ILE A 257 -16.75 2.45 7.09
N GLU A 258 -17.02 3.24 8.14
CA GLU A 258 -16.63 2.94 9.52
C GLU A 258 -17.05 1.56 10.02
N GLN A 259 -18.22 1.06 9.58
CA GLN A 259 -18.76 -0.24 9.99
C GLN A 259 -18.01 -1.42 9.39
N GLN A 260 -17.28 -1.20 8.29
CA GLN A 260 -16.50 -2.23 7.60
C GLN A 260 -15.02 -2.21 8.01
N ILE A 261 -14.57 -1.13 8.67
CA ILE A 261 -13.19 -1.02 9.14
C ILE A 261 -12.99 -1.96 10.35
N PRO A 262 -11.96 -2.81 10.35
CA PRO A 262 -11.73 -3.75 11.45
C PRO A 262 -11.04 -3.06 12.63
N TRP A 263 -11.72 -2.11 13.28
CA TRP A 263 -11.17 -1.28 14.37
C TRP A 263 -10.54 -2.09 15.49
N LYS A 264 -11.14 -3.24 15.86
CA LYS A 264 -10.58 -4.12 16.88
C LYS A 264 -9.24 -4.75 16.46
N LEU A 265 -9.10 -5.18 15.21
CA LEU A 265 -7.81 -5.67 14.70
C LEU A 265 -6.77 -4.55 14.63
N ILE A 266 -7.19 -3.35 14.23
CA ILE A 266 -6.32 -2.18 14.22
C ILE A 266 -5.78 -1.89 15.63
N SER A 267 -6.64 -1.87 16.66
CA SER A 267 -6.20 -1.61 18.05
C SER A 267 -5.22 -2.68 18.55
N LEU A 268 -5.48 -3.96 18.28
CA LEU A 268 -4.58 -5.05 18.63
C LEU A 268 -3.24 -4.98 17.88
N ASN A 269 -3.28 -4.60 16.60
CA ASN A 269 -2.07 -4.43 15.79
C ASN A 269 -1.22 -3.27 16.33
N LEU A 270 -1.84 -2.13 16.61
CA LEU A 270 -1.19 -0.97 17.23
C LEU A 270 -0.62 -1.30 18.62
N ASN A 271 -1.32 -2.09 19.44
CA ASN A 271 -0.79 -2.57 20.72
C ASN A 271 0.44 -3.46 20.55
N THR A 272 0.48 -4.29 19.50
CA THR A 272 1.68 -5.06 19.17
C THR A 272 2.84 -4.13 18.78
N LEU A 273 2.59 -3.09 17.99
CA LEU A 273 3.59 -2.06 17.66
C LEU A 273 4.07 -1.31 18.91
N MET A 274 3.18 -1.07 19.87
CA MET A 274 3.53 -0.34 21.09
C MET A 274 4.61 -1.04 21.91
N THR A 275 4.70 -2.37 21.87
CA THR A 275 5.71 -3.15 22.61
C THR A 275 7.16 -2.76 22.30
N LYS A 276 7.40 -2.20 21.11
CA LYS A 276 8.71 -1.74 20.65
C LYS A 276 8.74 -0.21 20.45
N CYS A 277 7.81 0.54 21.04
CA CYS A 277 7.69 1.98 20.83
C CYS A 277 8.94 2.70 21.38
N PRO A 278 9.64 3.51 20.57
CA PRO A 278 10.84 4.20 21.01
C PRO A 278 10.54 5.38 21.94
N SER A 279 9.42 6.10 21.73
CA SER A 279 9.05 7.27 22.54
C SER A 279 7.53 7.47 22.57
N ALA A 280 6.94 7.37 23.76
CA ALA A 280 5.52 7.68 23.98
C ALA A 280 5.21 9.16 23.72
N GLU A 281 6.11 10.05 24.12
CA GLU A 281 5.96 11.50 23.92
C GLU A 281 5.84 11.86 22.44
N ARG A 282 6.64 11.21 21.57
CA ARG A 282 6.60 11.49 20.12
C ARG A 282 5.32 11.01 19.46
N ILE A 283 4.80 9.84 19.85
CA ILE A 283 3.55 9.31 19.29
C ILE A 283 2.30 10.02 19.84
N GLU A 284 2.38 10.56 21.07
CA GLU A 284 1.30 11.34 21.70
C GLU A 284 1.32 12.82 21.31
N SER A 285 2.37 13.28 20.62
CA SER A 285 2.51 14.65 20.14
C SER A 285 1.48 14.96 19.06
N GLU A 286 1.04 16.22 19.02
CA GLU A 286 0.24 16.72 17.91
C GLU A 286 1.07 16.92 16.63
N GLU A 287 2.39 17.06 16.78
CA GLU A 287 3.33 17.29 15.68
C GLU A 287 3.64 16.00 14.91
N PHE A 288 3.87 16.13 13.60
CA PHE A 288 4.26 15.03 12.74
C PHE A 288 5.58 14.40 13.20
N PRO A 289 5.64 13.09 13.51
CA PRO A 289 6.88 12.45 13.92
C PRO A 289 7.86 12.39 12.76
N ARG A 290 9.00 13.06 12.95
CA ARG A 290 10.19 13.09 12.08
C ARG A 290 11.46 13.10 12.90
N GLU A 291 12.58 12.70 12.32
CA GLU A 291 13.88 12.76 12.98
C GLU A 291 14.36 14.22 13.10
N ASP A 292 15.04 14.56 14.20
CA ASP A 292 15.57 15.92 14.48
C ASP A 292 16.72 16.34 13.56
N LYS A 293 17.21 15.44 12.69
CA LYS A 293 18.31 15.73 11.76
C LYS A 293 17.78 16.60 10.61
N GLU A 294 18.53 17.64 10.28
CA GLU A 294 18.15 18.81 9.45
C GLU A 294 17.55 18.50 8.06
N THR A 295 17.66 17.27 7.55
CA THR A 295 17.14 16.87 6.23
C THR A 295 16.08 15.76 6.38
N PRO A 296 14.80 16.03 6.09
CA PRO A 296 13.77 15.01 5.91
C PRO A 296 14.22 13.85 5.02
N ARG A 297 13.91 12.63 5.45
CA ARG A 297 13.98 11.43 4.62
C ARG A 297 12.60 10.77 4.59
N PRO A 298 11.73 11.14 3.64
CA PRO A 298 10.43 10.50 3.47
C PRO A 298 10.58 9.00 3.18
N LEU A 299 9.56 8.23 3.59
CA LEU A 299 9.45 6.81 3.29
C LEU A 299 9.07 6.60 1.81
N PRO A 300 9.36 5.42 1.22
CA PRO A 300 8.89 5.07 -0.12
C PRO A 300 7.39 5.30 -0.32
N GLU A 301 6.57 4.92 0.65
CA GLU A 301 5.13 5.13 0.62
C GLU A 301 4.72 6.60 0.79
N ASP A 302 5.56 7.46 1.40
CA ASP A 302 5.28 8.89 1.47
C ASP A 302 5.28 9.50 0.06
N PHE A 303 6.28 9.14 -0.75
CA PHE A 303 6.34 9.52 -2.17
C PHE A 303 5.18 8.90 -2.95
N ALA A 304 4.86 7.63 -2.70
CA ALA A 304 3.74 6.96 -3.36
C ALA A 304 2.41 7.65 -3.07
N GLN A 305 2.20 8.12 -1.84
CA GLN A 305 0.97 8.79 -1.44
C GLN A 305 0.93 10.27 -1.83
N ARG A 306 2.08 10.94 -1.94
CA ARG A 306 2.18 12.37 -2.23
C ARG A 306 1.27 12.79 -3.37
N GLY A 307 0.45 13.80 -3.13
CA GLY A 307 -0.51 14.34 -4.09
C GLY A 307 -1.88 13.67 -4.11
N LEU A 308 -2.10 12.55 -3.40
CA LEU A 308 -3.43 11.99 -3.20
C LEU A 308 -4.27 12.92 -2.32
N LEU A 309 -5.59 12.94 -2.56
CA LEU A 309 -6.54 13.82 -1.87
C LEU A 309 -6.47 13.69 -0.33
N TRP A 310 -6.18 12.50 0.17
CA TRP A 310 -6.18 12.21 1.61
C TRP A 310 -4.86 12.54 2.33
N VAL A 311 -3.81 12.99 1.63
CA VAL A 311 -2.55 13.38 2.27
C VAL A 311 -2.19 14.87 2.09
N GLU A 312 -3.12 15.67 1.60
CA GLU A 312 -2.90 17.09 1.29
C GLU A 312 -2.47 17.91 2.52
N LYS A 313 -3.09 17.67 3.68
CA LYS A 313 -2.76 18.32 4.96
C LYS A 313 -1.96 17.41 5.92
N TYR A 314 -1.44 16.29 5.42
CA TYR A 314 -0.83 15.25 6.26
C TYR A 314 0.66 15.47 6.51
N TYR A 315 1.42 15.81 5.46
CA TYR A 315 2.87 15.99 5.55
C TYR A 315 3.22 17.46 5.86
N PRO A 316 4.30 17.72 6.64
CA PRO A 316 4.86 19.06 6.79
C PRO A 316 5.25 19.66 5.43
N ASN A 317 5.14 20.98 5.30
CA ASN A 317 5.43 21.67 4.04
C ASN A 317 6.87 21.44 3.54
N ASP A 318 7.82 21.24 4.45
CA ASP A 318 9.22 20.99 4.14
C ASP A 318 9.56 19.50 3.92
N TRP A 319 8.61 18.57 4.14
CA TRP A 319 8.85 17.12 4.16
C TRP A 319 9.51 16.60 2.88
N PHE A 320 9.09 17.14 1.73
CA PHE A 320 9.62 16.75 0.42
C PHE A 320 10.61 17.77 -0.17
N THR A 321 10.96 18.82 0.57
CA THR A 321 11.79 19.94 0.05
C THR A 321 13.29 19.66 0.08
N ALA A 322 13.73 18.80 1.02
CA ALA A 322 15.15 18.61 1.31
C ALA A 322 15.85 17.59 0.39
N VAL A 323 15.16 17.15 -0.66
CA VAL A 323 15.45 15.91 -1.35
C VAL A 323 15.87 16.15 -2.80
N LYS A 324 17.17 16.04 -3.07
CA LYS A 324 17.71 15.67 -4.40
C LYS A 324 18.01 14.16 -4.42
N PHE A 325 17.07 13.31 -4.00
CA PHE A 325 17.22 11.86 -4.19
C PHE A 325 17.05 11.57 -5.68
N ASP A 326 17.99 10.82 -6.24
CA ASP A 326 17.71 10.10 -7.49
C ASP A 326 16.55 9.12 -7.24
N ASP A 327 15.84 8.71 -8.28
CA ASP A 327 14.69 7.81 -8.15
C ASP A 327 15.05 6.52 -7.40
N ASP A 328 16.23 5.97 -7.65
CA ASP A 328 16.72 4.76 -6.98
C ASP A 328 16.89 4.95 -5.46
N GLU A 329 17.26 6.15 -5.01
CA GLU A 329 17.45 6.45 -3.59
C GLU A 329 16.12 6.61 -2.84
N LYS A 330 15.07 7.08 -3.50
CA LYS A 330 13.72 7.27 -2.91
C LYS A 330 13.12 5.95 -2.45
N TYR A 331 13.32 4.91 -3.25
CA TYR A 331 12.75 3.57 -3.01
C TYR A 331 13.74 2.62 -2.34
N PHE A 332 14.93 3.10 -1.96
CA PHE A 332 15.94 2.30 -1.28
C PHE A 332 15.62 2.10 0.21
N GLU A 333 15.19 0.88 0.55
CA GLU A 333 14.87 0.46 1.91
C GLU A 333 16.10 0.38 2.82
N VAL A 334 16.00 0.98 4.02
CA VAL A 334 17.01 0.86 5.09
C VAL A 334 16.38 0.42 6.41
N ALA A 335 17.20 -0.13 7.30
CA ALA A 335 16.73 -0.67 8.59
C ALA A 335 15.97 0.35 9.46
N SER A 336 16.34 1.64 9.42
CA SER A 336 15.67 2.68 10.22
C SER A 336 14.23 2.94 9.77
N MET A 337 13.89 2.69 8.51
CA MET A 337 12.55 2.94 7.97
C MET A 337 11.48 2.08 8.63
N ALA A 338 11.82 0.86 9.08
CA ALA A 338 10.87 0.02 9.82
C ALA A 338 10.46 0.66 11.16
N GLN A 339 11.41 1.27 11.86
CA GLN A 339 11.15 1.98 13.12
C GLN A 339 10.37 3.27 12.88
N GLN A 340 10.72 4.01 11.83
CA GLN A 340 9.98 5.20 11.41
C GLN A 340 8.52 4.85 11.11
N ARG A 341 8.25 3.82 10.30
CA ARG A 341 6.88 3.34 10.02
C ARG A 341 6.11 2.98 11.26
N GLN A 342 6.74 2.25 12.18
CA GLN A 342 6.13 1.89 13.45
C GLN A 342 5.69 3.13 14.23
N GLU A 343 6.55 4.15 14.33
CA GLU A 343 6.25 5.42 14.97
C GLU A 343 5.13 6.18 14.24
N ARG A 344 5.17 6.25 12.90
CA ARG A 344 4.10 6.85 12.06
C ARG A 344 2.74 6.20 12.33
N CYS A 345 2.69 4.87 12.36
CA CYS A 345 1.47 4.10 12.61
C CYS A 345 0.91 4.35 14.02
N LEU A 346 1.76 4.33 15.04
CA LEU A 346 1.36 4.62 16.42
C LEU A 346 0.83 6.04 16.57
N TRP A 347 1.53 7.02 16.00
CA TRP A 347 1.11 8.42 16.00
C TRP A 347 -0.24 8.59 15.31
N LEU A 348 -0.42 8.03 14.10
CA LEU A 348 -1.71 8.03 13.41
C LEU A 348 -2.82 7.38 14.25
N GLY A 349 -2.51 6.28 14.94
CA GLY A 349 -3.42 5.65 15.89
C GLY A 349 -3.88 6.61 16.98
N CYS A 350 -2.95 7.32 17.64
CA CYS A 350 -3.28 8.33 18.65
C CYS A 350 -4.12 9.47 18.06
N ARG A 351 -3.76 9.95 16.87
CA ARG A 351 -4.51 11.00 16.16
C ARG A 351 -5.94 10.58 15.84
N ILE A 352 -6.14 9.37 15.31
CA ILE A 352 -7.48 8.83 15.01
C ILE A 352 -8.29 8.70 16.30
N ALA A 353 -7.69 8.14 17.37
CA ALA A 353 -8.34 7.96 18.66
C ALA A 353 -8.75 9.29 19.33
N SER A 354 -8.10 10.40 18.99
CA SER A 354 -8.48 11.74 19.45
C SER A 354 -9.63 12.38 18.67
N SER A 355 -9.92 11.88 17.47
CA SER A 355 -10.83 12.53 16.51
C SER A 355 -12.24 11.94 16.43
N GLY A 356 -12.47 10.75 17.00
CA GLY A 356 -13.77 10.10 16.97
C GLY A 356 -13.89 8.96 17.97
N THR A 357 -14.92 8.13 17.81
CA THR A 357 -15.28 7.09 18.79
C THR A 357 -14.84 5.69 18.40
N TRP A 358 -14.28 5.49 17.20
CA TRP A 358 -13.97 4.15 16.68
C TRP A 358 -12.80 3.47 17.39
N LEU A 359 -11.73 4.23 17.61
CA LEU A 359 -10.49 3.80 18.25
C LEU A 359 -10.33 4.61 19.54
N THR A 360 -9.85 3.99 20.61
CA THR A 360 -9.54 4.67 21.87
C THR A 360 -8.06 4.50 22.21
N TYR A 361 -7.51 5.44 22.98
CA TYR A 361 -6.13 5.37 23.45
C TYR A 361 -6.05 5.84 24.90
N ASP A 362 -5.63 4.97 25.81
CA ASP A 362 -5.38 5.31 27.21
C ASP A 362 -3.91 5.69 27.40
N LYS A 363 -3.65 6.97 27.68
CA LYS A 363 -2.31 7.51 27.92
C LYS A 363 -1.61 6.91 29.15
N THR A 364 -2.38 6.42 30.13
CA THR A 364 -1.85 5.86 31.38
C THR A 364 -1.31 4.46 31.15
N THR A 365 -2.11 3.59 30.53
CA THR A 365 -1.73 2.20 30.23
C THR A 365 -0.98 2.08 28.90
N ARG A 366 -1.01 3.12 28.07
CA ARG A 366 -0.48 3.18 26.70
C ARG A 366 -1.08 2.09 25.81
N GLN A 367 -2.36 1.81 25.99
CA GLN A 367 -3.07 0.79 25.21
C GLN A 367 -4.12 1.43 24.32
N PHE A 368 -4.19 0.91 23.10
CA PHE A 368 -5.29 1.15 22.18
C PHE A 368 -6.45 0.20 22.50
N GLY A 369 -7.66 0.73 22.40
CA GLY A 369 -8.90 -0.01 22.49
C GLY A 369 -9.87 0.44 21.40
N VAL A 370 -11.13 0.05 21.55
CA VAL A 370 -12.23 0.47 20.69
C VAL A 370 -13.43 0.86 21.55
N SER A 371 -14.41 1.56 20.97
CA SER A 371 -15.71 1.72 21.62
C SER A 371 -16.49 0.41 21.64
N GLU A 372 -17.45 0.31 22.55
CA GLU A 372 -18.28 -0.89 22.78
C GLU A 372 -18.90 -1.44 21.49
N GLN A 373 -19.34 -0.58 20.58
CA GLN A 373 -19.94 -0.98 19.29
C GLN A 373 -18.99 -1.72 18.34
N TYR A 374 -17.67 -1.55 18.49
CA TYR A 374 -16.66 -2.22 17.68
C TYR A 374 -15.88 -3.28 18.47
N GLU A 375 -16.25 -3.49 19.73
CA GLU A 375 -15.66 -4.52 20.57
C GLU A 375 -16.16 -5.89 20.12
N MET A 376 -15.23 -6.80 19.83
CA MET A 376 -15.55 -8.14 19.36
C MET A 376 -14.38 -9.09 19.61
N GLU A 377 -14.70 -10.37 19.83
CA GLU A 377 -13.68 -11.41 19.87
C GLU A 377 -13.15 -11.66 18.45
N ILE A 378 -11.82 -11.64 18.32
CA ILE A 378 -11.14 -12.04 17.08
C ILE A 378 -10.78 -13.52 17.22
N ALA A 379 -11.45 -14.34 16.42
CA ALA A 379 -11.16 -15.77 16.34
C ALA A 379 -9.66 -16.03 16.01
N ASP A 380 -9.14 -17.14 16.53
CA ASP A 380 -7.81 -17.69 16.24
C ASP A 380 -6.58 -16.88 16.73
N LEU A 381 -6.76 -15.85 17.57
CA LEU A 381 -5.63 -15.15 18.21
C LEU A 381 -4.80 -16.04 19.17
N GLY A 382 -5.32 -17.21 19.55
CA GLY A 382 -4.72 -18.12 20.55
C GLY A 382 -4.23 -19.48 20.03
N ARG A 383 -4.31 -19.78 18.71
CA ARG A 383 -3.86 -21.09 18.16
C ARG A 383 -2.40 -21.14 17.72
N GLY A 384 -1.64 -20.05 17.88
CA GLY A 384 -0.20 -20.02 17.65
C GLY A 384 0.57 -20.17 18.96
N LYS A 385 0.94 -21.41 19.32
CA LYS A 385 1.66 -21.88 20.53
C LYS A 385 0.76 -22.41 21.65
N SER A 386 0.09 -23.53 21.41
CA SER A 386 -0.11 -24.55 22.43
C SER A 386 0.73 -25.77 22.03
N ASP A 387 1.51 -26.28 22.96
CA ASP A 387 2.32 -27.49 22.86
C ASP A 387 1.57 -28.65 22.19
N ASP A 388 2.07 -29.11 21.05
CA ASP A 388 1.87 -30.50 20.62
C ASP A 388 2.95 -31.35 21.33
N THR A 389 2.80 -31.48 22.65
CA THR A 389 3.40 -32.57 23.42
C THR A 389 2.34 -33.14 24.33
N GLU A 390 2.29 -34.48 24.34
CA GLU A 390 1.41 -35.38 25.14
C GLU A 390 0.06 -35.67 24.44
N ASP A 391 -0.31 -36.90 24.08
CA ASP A 391 -0.04 -38.19 24.69
C ASP A 391 0.01 -39.33 23.65
N ARG A 392 1.06 -40.16 23.69
CA ARG A 392 0.99 -41.54 23.20
C ARG A 392 1.07 -42.45 24.42
N GLU A 393 -0.06 -43.07 24.74
CA GLU A 393 -0.20 -44.11 25.74
C GLU A 393 0.82 -45.24 25.51
N GLU A 394 1.61 -45.51 26.55
CA GLU A 394 2.36 -46.75 26.70
C GLU A 394 1.41 -47.89 27.10
N ASP A 395 1.30 -48.91 26.26
CA ASP A 395 1.07 -50.28 26.75
C ASP A 395 1.69 -51.29 25.77
N GLY A 396 2.43 -52.26 26.31
CA GLY A 396 2.97 -53.39 25.54
C GLY A 396 4.45 -53.71 25.77
N ASP A 397 4.72 -54.42 26.87
CA ASP A 397 5.91 -55.24 27.14
C ASP A 397 6.55 -55.89 25.89
N LEU A 398 7.90 -55.87 25.79
CA LEU A 398 8.72 -57.04 25.38
C LEU A 398 10.25 -56.78 25.50
N LYS A 399 10.81 -57.33 26.58
CA LYS A 399 12.14 -57.97 26.75
C LYS A 399 13.36 -57.40 25.99
N ILE A 400 14.26 -56.77 26.75
CA ILE A 400 15.67 -56.55 26.39
C ILE A 400 16.46 -57.85 26.63
N LEU A 401 17.14 -58.34 25.58
CA LEU A 401 18.26 -59.27 25.67
C LEU A 401 19.55 -58.53 25.28
N ASP A 402 20.53 -58.68 26.15
CA ASP A 402 21.88 -58.11 26.14
C ASP A 402 22.73 -58.60 24.95
N ALA A 403 23.59 -57.73 24.40
CA ALA A 403 24.92 -58.09 23.87
C ALA A 403 25.64 -56.87 23.25
N SER A 404 26.55 -56.35 24.04
CA SER A 404 27.84 -55.73 23.73
C SER A 404 28.52 -56.03 22.37
N LEU A 405 29.27 -55.02 21.88
CA LEU A 405 30.65 -55.05 21.30
C LEU A 405 30.88 -54.58 19.85
N ASN A 406 31.79 -53.60 19.79
CA ASN A 406 32.91 -53.40 18.84
C ASN A 406 32.73 -52.59 17.54
N TYR A 407 33.20 -51.34 17.64
CA TYR A 407 33.92 -50.62 16.58
C TYR A 407 35.28 -51.27 16.27
N PRO A 408 35.88 -51.00 15.09
CA PRO A 408 37.07 -50.13 15.12
C PRO A 408 37.16 -49.07 14.01
N ARG A 409 38.07 -48.13 14.29
CA ARG A 409 38.41 -46.84 13.67
C ARG A 409 39.39 -46.95 12.48
N ALA A 410 39.45 -45.83 11.75
CA ALA A 410 40.63 -45.17 11.14
C ALA A 410 41.15 -45.74 9.80
N LEU A 411 41.76 -44.99 8.86
CA LEU A 411 42.07 -43.56 8.62
C LEU A 411 42.65 -43.43 7.19
N ALA A 412 42.47 -42.26 6.55
CA ALA A 412 43.37 -41.57 5.59
C ALA A 412 43.70 -42.11 4.17
N LYS A 413 43.32 -41.29 3.15
CA LYS A 413 44.04 -40.71 1.96
C LYS A 413 45.07 -41.55 1.16
N PRO A 414 45.31 -41.34 -0.17
CA PRO A 414 45.58 -40.00 -0.77
C PRO A 414 45.21 -39.77 -2.28
N SER A 415 45.62 -38.58 -2.72
CA SER A 415 45.61 -37.92 -4.05
C SER A 415 46.39 -38.63 -5.17
N SER A 416 45.93 -38.49 -6.43
CA SER A 416 46.71 -37.97 -7.60
C SER A 416 45.93 -38.08 -8.93
N TYR A 417 45.99 -37.02 -9.76
CA TYR A 417 46.18 -36.92 -11.23
C TYR A 417 45.66 -38.08 -12.15
N ASP A 418 45.01 -37.87 -13.31
CA ASP A 418 45.44 -37.11 -14.50
C ASP A 418 44.34 -37.03 -15.61
N THR A 419 44.43 -35.96 -16.41
CA THR A 419 44.09 -35.73 -17.85
C THR A 419 43.08 -36.62 -18.62
N TYR A 420 42.10 -35.99 -19.29
CA TYR A 420 42.13 -35.59 -20.73
C TYR A 420 41.03 -34.58 -21.03
#